data_AF-A0A975EJD0-F1
#
_entry.id   AF-A0A975EJD0-F1
#
_cell.length_a   1.000
_cell.length_b   1.000
_cell.length_c   1.000
_cell.angle_alpha   90.00
_cell.angle_beta   90.00
_cell.angle_gamma   90.00
#
_symmetry.space_group_name_H-M   'P 1'
#
loop_
_entity.id
_entity.type
_entity.pdbx_description
1 polymer ?
#
loop_
_entity_poly.entity_id
_entity_poly.type
_entity_poly.pdbx_seq_one_letter_code
_entity_poly.pdbx_strand_id
1 'polypeptide(L)'
;MNQAFQYQRLVLGYHGCDKSVADRVLAGEDSLKKSEKRYDWLGSGIYFWEHGPERALDWAKEQVARGKLENPSVIGAVIHLGNCFDFMDISSTRILAEAYPRYVDFRKRYDLSVPRNEGRHDGDLDLLRRTLDCSIINWLTEIFDADADSPTYDSVRGVFQESEPAFEGSSIRMKSHIQLAIRNPACIMGYFRPL
;
A
#
# COMPACT_ATOMS: atom_id res chain seq x y z
N MET A 1 4.10 30.03 -0.05
CA MET A 1 5.22 30.51 -0.89
C MET A 1 6.02 29.29 -1.31
N ASN A 2 6.38 29.18 -2.60
CA ASN A 2 7.01 28.04 -3.29
C ASN A 2 6.12 26.83 -3.65
N GLN A 3 5.29 27.01 -4.69
CA GLN A 3 4.71 25.94 -5.49
C GLN A 3 5.71 25.51 -6.59
N ALA A 4 6.94 25.19 -6.20
CA ALA A 4 8.03 24.84 -7.11
C ALA A 4 8.20 23.32 -7.12
N PHE A 5 8.04 22.73 -8.31
CA PHE A 5 8.04 21.30 -8.63
C PHE A 5 6.74 20.54 -8.28
N GLN A 6 5.65 20.82 -9.01
CA GLN A 6 4.62 19.80 -9.22
C GLN A 6 5.25 18.67 -10.06
N TYR A 7 5.91 17.73 -9.38
CA TYR A 7 6.26 16.43 -9.95
C TYR A 7 5.01 15.85 -10.60
N GLN A 8 5.12 15.35 -11.83
CA GLN A 8 4.02 14.65 -12.46
C GLN A 8 3.75 13.38 -11.65
N ARG A 9 2.80 13.46 -10.71
CA ARG A 9 2.41 12.37 -9.78
C ARG A 9 1.53 11.32 -10.46
N LEU A 10 1.64 11.19 -11.78
CA LEU A 10 0.91 10.19 -12.55
C LEU A 10 1.78 8.94 -12.66
N VAL A 11 1.29 7.84 -12.10
CA VAL A 11 1.96 6.54 -12.13
C VAL A 11 1.04 5.48 -12.71
N LEU A 12 1.63 4.36 -13.13
CA LEU A 12 0.87 3.16 -13.49
C LEU A 12 0.86 2.21 -12.29
N GLY A 13 -0.32 1.90 -11.80
CA GLY A 13 -0.52 0.89 -10.76
C GLY A 13 -1.06 -0.41 -11.35
N TYR A 14 -0.69 -1.54 -10.78
CA TYR A 14 -1.18 -2.85 -11.17
C TYR A 14 -1.79 -3.56 -9.97
N HIS A 15 -2.97 -4.16 -10.15
CA HIS A 15 -3.72 -4.85 -9.11
C HIS A 15 -3.98 -6.29 -9.52
N GLY A 16 -3.41 -7.25 -8.78
CA GLY A 16 -3.69 -8.67 -8.95
C GLY A 16 -5.07 -9.02 -8.37
N CYS A 17 -5.91 -9.70 -9.13
CA CYS A 17 -7.26 -10.10 -8.73
C CYS A 17 -7.76 -11.34 -9.49
N ASP A 18 -8.99 -11.75 -9.25
CA ASP A 18 -9.65 -12.75 -10.08
C ASP A 18 -10.06 -12.16 -11.44
N LYS A 19 -9.99 -12.96 -12.51
CA LYS A 19 -10.41 -12.56 -13.85
C LYS A 19 -11.84 -12.01 -13.89
N SER A 20 -12.76 -12.59 -13.12
CA SER A 20 -14.15 -12.10 -13.04
C SER A 20 -14.24 -10.67 -12.49
N VAL A 21 -13.38 -10.32 -11.52
CA VAL A 21 -13.28 -8.94 -10.99
C VAL A 21 -12.66 -8.02 -12.04
N ALA A 22 -11.58 -8.47 -12.70
CA ALA A 22 -10.94 -7.69 -13.75
C ALA A 22 -11.89 -7.34 -14.88
N ASP A 23 -12.67 -8.31 -15.37
CA ASP A 23 -13.59 -8.11 -16.48
C ASP A 23 -14.70 -7.10 -16.13
N ARG A 24 -15.32 -7.20 -14.94
CA ARG A 24 -16.36 -6.24 -14.51
C ARG A 24 -15.82 -4.83 -14.31
N VAL A 25 -14.66 -4.69 -13.66
CA VAL A 25 -14.04 -3.37 -13.44
C VAL A 25 -13.66 -2.71 -14.77
N LEU A 26 -13.12 -3.49 -15.72
CA LEU A 26 -12.77 -2.97 -17.04
C LEU A 26 -13.99 -2.66 -17.91
N ALA A 27 -15.12 -3.32 -17.70
CA ALA A 27 -16.40 -2.99 -18.33
C ALA A 27 -17.09 -1.77 -17.70
N GLY A 28 -16.56 -1.22 -16.60
CA GLY A 28 -17.19 -0.13 -15.85
C GLY A 28 -18.40 -0.58 -15.02
N GLU A 29 -18.59 -1.88 -14.82
CA GLU A 29 -19.71 -2.47 -14.07
C GLU A 29 -19.42 -2.56 -12.56
N ASP A 30 -18.14 -2.49 -12.17
CA ASP A 30 -17.70 -2.60 -10.78
C ASP A 30 -16.46 -1.70 -10.54
N SER A 31 -16.05 -1.57 -9.28
CA SER A 31 -14.85 -0.83 -8.89
C SER A 31 -13.98 -1.67 -7.95
N LEU A 32 -12.68 -1.39 -7.93
CA LEU A 32 -11.81 -2.03 -6.94
C LEU A 32 -12.17 -1.56 -5.55
N LYS A 33 -12.31 -2.53 -4.64
CA LYS A 33 -12.72 -2.26 -3.26
C LYS A 33 -11.52 -1.86 -2.40
N LYS A 34 -11.76 -0.91 -1.52
CA LYS A 34 -10.81 -0.55 -0.46
C LYS A 34 -10.61 -1.74 0.48
N SER A 35 -9.36 -2.02 0.83
CA SER A 35 -9.03 -2.96 1.89
C SER A 35 -8.88 -2.19 3.21
N GLU A 36 -9.45 -2.76 4.26
CA GLU A 36 -9.43 -2.20 5.63
C GLU A 36 -8.98 -3.26 6.64
N LYS A 37 -8.13 -4.21 6.18
CA LYS A 37 -7.65 -5.26 7.06
C LYS A 37 -6.62 -4.66 7.99
N ARG A 38 -6.66 -5.09 9.26
CA ARG A 38 -5.77 -4.59 10.32
C ARG A 38 -4.27 -4.82 10.08
N TYR A 39 -3.91 -5.62 9.08
CA TYR A 39 -2.53 -5.99 8.75
C TYR A 39 -2.09 -5.47 7.37
N ASP A 40 -2.92 -4.67 6.70
CA ASP A 40 -2.57 -4.04 5.42
C ASP A 40 -1.46 -3.02 5.63
N TRP A 41 -0.29 -3.23 5.00
CA TRP A 41 0.95 -2.55 5.38
C TRP A 41 0.84 -1.01 5.42
N LEU A 42 0.44 -0.42 4.30
CA LEU A 42 0.33 1.04 4.15
C LEU A 42 -1.00 1.64 4.64
N GLY A 43 -1.73 0.93 5.51
CA GLY A 43 -3.03 1.37 6.03
C GLY A 43 -4.21 1.03 5.11
N SER A 44 -5.34 1.68 5.31
CA SER A 44 -6.57 1.36 4.57
C SER A 44 -6.57 2.01 3.18
N GLY A 45 -6.77 1.23 2.12
CA GLY A 45 -6.69 1.74 0.74
C GLY A 45 -6.96 0.69 -0.34
N ILE A 46 -6.99 1.14 -1.59
CA ILE A 46 -6.97 0.27 -2.77
C ILE A 46 -5.50 0.05 -3.15
N TYR A 47 -5.08 -1.21 -3.19
CA TYR A 47 -3.66 -1.57 -3.28
C TYR A 47 -3.19 -1.79 -4.71
N PHE A 48 -2.03 -1.22 -5.06
CA PHE A 48 -1.38 -1.43 -6.36
C PHE A 48 0.12 -1.61 -6.22
N TRP A 49 0.69 -2.46 -7.08
CA TRP A 49 2.11 -2.45 -7.39
C TRP A 49 2.38 -1.33 -8.39
N GLU A 50 3.20 -0.36 -8.03
CA GLU A 50 3.61 0.69 -8.95
C GLU A 50 4.58 0.13 -9.99
N HIS A 51 4.27 0.29 -11.28
CA HIS A 51 5.08 -0.18 -12.40
C HIS A 51 5.43 -1.69 -12.34
N GLY A 52 4.64 -2.51 -11.65
CA GLY A 52 4.93 -3.93 -11.38
C GLY A 52 3.85 -4.93 -11.82
N PRO A 53 3.53 -5.06 -13.12
CA PRO A 53 2.51 -6.00 -13.61
C PRO A 53 2.85 -7.47 -13.27
N GLU A 54 4.11 -7.86 -13.41
CA GLU A 54 4.55 -9.24 -13.14
C GLU A 54 4.39 -9.61 -11.67
N ARG A 55 4.79 -8.72 -10.75
CA ARG A 55 4.63 -8.94 -9.31
C ARG A 55 3.15 -9.02 -8.92
N ALA A 56 2.30 -8.18 -9.52
CA ALA A 56 0.85 -8.23 -9.32
C ALA A 56 0.25 -9.58 -9.79
N LEU A 57 0.70 -10.09 -10.93
CA LEU A 57 0.28 -11.40 -11.43
C LEU A 57 0.80 -12.54 -10.55
N ASP A 58 2.06 -12.46 -10.12
CA ASP A 58 2.67 -13.44 -9.21
C ASP A 58 1.90 -13.53 -7.89
N TRP A 59 1.52 -12.38 -7.31
CA TRP A 59 0.65 -12.34 -6.13
C TRP A 59 -0.70 -13.00 -6.39
N ALA A 60 -1.34 -12.74 -7.53
CA ALA A 60 -2.63 -13.35 -7.87
C ALA A 60 -2.50 -14.88 -7.98
N LYS A 61 -1.44 -15.38 -8.63
CA LYS A 61 -1.12 -16.82 -8.69
C LYS A 61 -0.90 -17.42 -7.30
N GLU A 62 -0.18 -16.71 -6.41
CA GLU A 62 -0.03 -17.14 -5.01
C GLU A 62 -1.37 -17.22 -4.27
N GLN A 63 -2.32 -16.33 -4.55
CA GLN A 63 -3.66 -16.42 -3.95
C GLN A 63 -4.47 -17.60 -4.49
N VAL A 64 -4.31 -17.96 -5.78
CA VAL A 64 -4.92 -19.17 -6.35
C VAL A 64 -4.37 -20.42 -5.67
N ALA A 65 -3.05 -20.51 -5.49
CA ALA A 65 -2.41 -21.60 -4.74
C ALA A 65 -2.90 -21.71 -3.28
N ARG A 66 -3.44 -20.61 -2.73
CA ARG A 66 -4.03 -20.54 -1.38
C ARG A 66 -5.56 -20.73 -1.38
N GLY A 67 -6.17 -21.02 -2.51
CA GLY A 67 -7.63 -21.20 -2.66
C GLY A 67 -8.44 -19.93 -2.43
N LYS A 68 -7.84 -18.75 -2.60
CA LYS A 68 -8.51 -17.45 -2.40
C LYS A 68 -8.98 -16.78 -3.69
N LEU A 69 -8.39 -17.16 -4.82
CA LEU A 69 -8.79 -16.76 -6.16
C LEU A 69 -8.89 -18.02 -7.03
N GLU A 70 -9.62 -17.95 -8.13
CA GLU A 70 -9.77 -19.08 -9.06
C GLU A 70 -8.94 -18.86 -10.33
N ASN A 71 -9.11 -17.69 -10.96
CA ASN A 71 -8.51 -17.37 -12.24
C ASN A 71 -7.63 -16.11 -12.09
N PRO A 72 -6.29 -16.23 -11.98
CA PRO A 72 -5.44 -15.09 -11.67
C PRO A 72 -5.41 -14.11 -12.85
N SER A 73 -5.62 -12.83 -12.57
CA SER A 73 -5.60 -11.74 -13.55
C SER A 73 -5.03 -10.46 -12.95
N VAL A 74 -4.76 -9.48 -13.81
CA VAL A 74 -4.22 -8.16 -13.42
C VAL A 74 -5.03 -7.06 -14.10
N ILE A 75 -5.34 -6.03 -13.33
CA ILE A 75 -5.88 -4.75 -13.83
C ILE A 75 -4.76 -3.71 -13.75
N GLY A 76 -4.54 -2.98 -14.83
CA GLY A 76 -3.72 -1.77 -14.82
C GLY A 76 -4.58 -0.55 -14.47
N ALA A 77 -3.99 0.43 -13.81
CA ALA A 77 -4.65 1.68 -13.44
C ALA A 77 -3.72 2.86 -13.72
N VAL A 78 -4.29 3.95 -14.27
CA VAL A 78 -3.62 5.25 -14.33
C VAL A 78 -3.97 5.99 -13.05
N ILE A 79 -2.96 6.29 -12.23
CA ILE A 79 -3.17 6.81 -10.88
C ILE A 79 -2.49 8.17 -10.76
N HIS A 80 -3.24 9.19 -10.35
CA HIS A 80 -2.68 10.45 -9.89
C HIS A 80 -2.53 10.40 -8.37
N LEU A 81 -1.30 10.39 -7.84
CA LEU A 81 -1.05 10.18 -6.39
C LEU A 81 -1.62 11.27 -5.46
N GLY A 82 -2.12 12.39 -6.00
CA GLY A 82 -2.70 13.45 -5.18
C GLY A 82 -1.68 14.00 -4.18
N ASN A 83 -2.09 14.29 -2.94
CA ASN A 83 -1.15 14.51 -1.84
C ASN A 83 -0.69 13.16 -1.26
N CYS A 84 0.49 12.70 -1.65
CA CYS A 84 0.99 11.38 -1.31
C CYS A 84 1.84 11.40 -0.03
N PHE A 85 1.52 10.52 0.91
CA PHE A 85 2.40 10.21 2.04
C PHE A 85 3.46 9.20 1.57
N ASP A 86 4.56 9.72 1.03
CA ASP A 86 5.60 8.92 0.38
C ASP A 86 6.73 8.59 1.36
N PHE A 87 6.85 7.33 1.78
CA PHE A 87 7.88 6.87 2.71
C PHE A 87 9.27 6.67 2.07
N MET A 88 9.44 7.00 0.79
CA MET A 88 10.77 7.22 0.21
C MET A 88 11.27 8.65 0.41
N ASP A 89 10.40 9.56 0.89
CA ASP A 89 10.77 10.91 1.31
C ASP A 89 11.18 10.93 2.80
N ILE A 90 12.32 11.56 3.08
CA ILE A 90 12.86 11.74 4.44
C ILE A 90 11.91 12.55 5.32
N SER A 91 11.17 13.51 4.75
CA SER A 91 10.18 14.29 5.50
C SER A 91 9.03 13.41 6.01
N SER A 92 8.49 12.54 5.15
CA SER A 92 7.41 11.62 5.52
C SER A 92 7.84 10.61 6.58
N THR A 93 9.03 10.03 6.43
CA THR A 93 9.55 9.05 7.40
C THR A 93 9.87 9.69 8.74
N ARG A 94 10.30 10.97 8.76
CA ARG A 94 10.47 11.74 10.00
C ARG A 94 9.13 11.98 10.71
N ILE A 95 8.08 12.37 9.98
CA ILE A 95 6.73 12.52 10.54
C ILE A 95 6.28 11.21 11.21
N LEU A 96 6.46 10.07 10.53
CA LEU A 96 6.08 8.77 11.08
C LEU A 96 6.87 8.41 12.34
N ALA A 97 8.17 8.68 12.36
CA ALA A 97 9.03 8.44 13.52
C ALA A 97 8.64 9.30 14.73
N GLU A 98 8.37 10.58 14.51
CA GLU A 98 7.91 11.52 15.56
C GLU A 98 6.50 11.19 16.07
N ALA A 99 5.65 10.62 15.22
CA ALA A 99 4.31 10.18 15.57
C ALA A 99 4.31 8.92 16.47
N TYR A 100 5.32 8.05 16.36
CA TYR A 100 5.32 6.75 17.04
C TYR A 100 5.25 6.83 18.58
N PRO A 101 6.05 7.66 19.28
CA PRO A 101 5.90 7.83 20.74
C PRO A 101 4.49 8.30 21.14
N ARG A 102 3.92 9.25 20.38
CA ARG A 102 2.55 9.76 20.61
C ARG A 102 1.49 8.67 20.40
N TYR A 103 1.67 7.82 19.39
CA TYR A 103 0.82 6.67 19.13
C TYR A 103 0.87 5.66 20.28
N VAL A 104 2.06 5.39 20.82
CA VAL A 104 2.25 4.51 21.98
C VAL A 104 1.56 5.07 23.22
N ASP A 105 1.70 6.38 23.47
CA ASP A 105 1.04 7.02 24.61
C ASP A 105 -0.48 7.08 24.45
N PHE A 106 -0.98 7.33 23.24
CA PHE A 106 -2.40 7.20 22.90
C PHE A 106 -2.91 5.79 23.22
N ARG A 107 -2.23 4.75 22.73
CA ARG A 107 -2.59 3.34 23.00
C ARG A 107 -2.68 3.05 24.49
N LYS A 108 -1.65 3.44 25.26
CA LYS A 108 -1.61 3.27 26.71
C LYS A 108 -2.75 4.01 27.41
N ARG A 109 -3.05 5.24 27.02
CA ARG A 109 -4.13 6.06 27.61
C ARG A 109 -5.51 5.42 27.48
N TYR A 110 -5.71 4.60 26.46
CA TYR A 110 -6.96 3.87 26.21
C TYR A 110 -6.86 2.37 26.52
N ASP A 111 -5.86 1.95 27.31
CA ASP A 111 -5.63 0.55 27.70
C ASP A 111 -5.54 -0.43 26.51
N LEU A 112 -5.05 0.05 25.37
CA LEU A 112 -4.82 -0.73 24.16
C LEU A 112 -3.37 -1.20 24.09
N SER A 113 -3.16 -2.45 23.68
CA SER A 113 -1.81 -2.95 23.39
C SER A 113 -1.24 -2.31 22.13
N VAL A 114 0.09 -2.08 22.14
CA VAL A 114 0.83 -1.69 20.94
C VAL A 114 1.01 -2.94 20.07
N PRO A 115 0.48 -2.94 18.83
CA PRO A 115 0.58 -4.07 17.93
C PRO A 115 2.03 -4.27 17.47
N ARG A 116 2.31 -5.41 16.84
CA ARG A 116 3.62 -5.73 16.29
C ARG A 116 3.49 -6.11 14.81
N ASN A 117 4.56 -5.87 14.06
CA ASN A 117 4.72 -6.47 12.75
C ASN A 117 5.23 -7.90 12.94
N GLU A 118 4.60 -8.85 12.27
CA GLU A 118 4.87 -10.27 12.45
C GLU A 118 5.09 -10.95 11.10
N GLY A 119 6.01 -11.92 11.07
CA GLY A 119 6.12 -12.88 9.98
C GLY A 119 4.86 -13.72 9.86
N ARG A 120 4.60 -14.29 8.68
CA ARG A 120 3.49 -15.24 8.51
C ARG A 120 3.81 -16.61 9.10
N HIS A 121 5.09 -16.95 9.19
CA HIS A 121 5.64 -18.14 9.83
C HIS A 121 7.00 -17.82 10.43
N ASP A 122 7.53 -18.70 11.29
CA ASP A 122 8.88 -18.55 11.83
C ASP A 122 9.91 -18.48 10.68
N GLY A 123 10.82 -17.50 10.76
CA GLY A 123 11.81 -17.23 9.72
C GLY A 123 11.33 -16.38 8.54
N ASP A 124 10.07 -15.95 8.51
CA ASP A 124 9.57 -14.98 7.51
C ASP A 124 10.12 -13.58 7.81
N LEU A 125 11.19 -13.22 7.10
CA LEU A 125 11.84 -11.91 7.21
C LEU A 125 11.05 -10.78 6.52
N ASP A 126 10.02 -11.11 5.74
CA ASP A 126 9.25 -10.11 4.99
C ASP A 126 8.19 -9.44 5.87
N LEU A 127 7.89 -10.04 7.03
CA LEU A 127 6.92 -9.55 8.02
C LEU A 127 5.57 -9.22 7.36
N LEU A 128 5.00 -10.17 6.63
CA LEU A 128 3.80 -9.96 5.81
C LEU A 128 2.55 -9.54 6.62
N ARG A 129 2.56 -9.62 7.96
CA ARG A 129 1.51 -9.10 8.84
C ARG A 129 1.97 -7.81 9.52
N ARG A 130 1.77 -6.69 8.82
CA ARG A 130 2.25 -5.37 9.23
C ARG A 130 1.26 -4.62 10.12
N THR A 131 0.77 -5.27 11.18
CA THR A 131 -0.28 -4.72 12.04
C THR A 131 0.14 -3.43 12.75
N LEU A 132 1.42 -3.29 13.09
CA LEU A 132 1.93 -2.05 13.67
C LEU A 132 1.91 -0.93 12.65
N ASP A 133 2.52 -1.15 11.49
CA ASP A 133 2.61 -0.13 10.43
C ASP A 133 1.20 0.30 9.99
N CYS A 134 0.32 -0.65 9.70
CA CYS A 134 -1.09 -0.40 9.35
C CYS A 134 -1.77 0.51 10.37
N SER A 135 -1.60 0.16 11.65
CA SER A 135 -2.33 0.82 12.71
C SER A 135 -1.81 2.21 13.02
N ILE A 136 -0.50 2.47 12.97
CA ILE A 136 0.02 3.83 13.16
C ILE A 136 -0.28 4.70 11.94
N ILE A 137 -0.18 4.16 10.72
CA ILE A 137 -0.48 4.92 9.49
C ILE A 137 -1.95 5.34 9.49
N ASN A 138 -2.88 4.41 9.76
CA ASN A 138 -4.30 4.75 9.86
C ASN A 138 -4.55 5.81 10.94
N TRP A 139 -4.06 5.60 12.16
CA TRP A 139 -4.21 6.56 13.27
C TRP A 139 -3.66 7.95 12.92
N LEU A 140 -2.49 8.01 12.29
CA LEU A 140 -1.85 9.27 11.93
C LEU A 140 -2.63 9.99 10.81
N THR A 141 -3.09 9.25 9.79
CA THR A 141 -3.91 9.85 8.73
C THR A 141 -5.27 10.32 9.24
N GLU A 142 -5.89 9.62 10.20
CA GLU A 142 -7.12 10.05 10.85
C GLU A 142 -6.92 11.35 11.65
N ILE A 143 -5.78 11.52 12.32
CA ILE A 143 -5.44 12.78 13.00
C ILE A 143 -5.31 13.93 12.01
N PHE A 144 -4.60 13.71 10.90
CA PHE A 144 -4.46 14.74 9.87
C PHE A 144 -5.79 15.10 9.22
N ASP A 145 -6.64 14.11 8.92
CA ASP A 145 -7.94 14.35 8.31
C ASP A 145 -8.92 15.09 9.27
N ALA A 146 -8.71 14.98 10.59
CA ALA A 146 -9.53 15.66 11.60
C ALA A 146 -9.12 17.13 11.86
N ASP A 147 -7.94 17.54 11.39
CA ASP A 147 -7.41 18.90 11.57
C ASP A 147 -7.44 19.65 10.23
N ALA A 148 -8.28 20.68 10.13
CA ALA A 148 -8.49 21.43 8.90
C ALA A 148 -7.24 22.19 8.41
N ASP A 149 -6.27 22.44 9.30
CA ASP A 149 -5.00 23.09 8.96
C ASP A 149 -3.90 22.07 8.59
N SER A 150 -4.18 20.78 8.74
CA SER A 150 -3.26 19.69 8.42
C SER A 150 -3.42 19.19 6.97
N PRO A 151 -2.35 18.63 6.37
CA PRO A 151 -2.45 18.03 5.05
C PRO A 151 -3.23 16.73 5.09
N THR A 152 -4.27 16.60 4.27
CA THR A 152 -4.91 15.30 3.99
C THR A 152 -4.11 14.51 2.98
N TYR A 153 -4.05 13.18 3.12
CA TYR A 153 -3.29 12.33 2.20
C TYR A 153 -4.20 11.49 1.31
N ASP A 154 -4.03 11.58 -0.01
CA ASP A 154 -4.84 10.82 -0.97
C ASP A 154 -4.30 9.40 -1.20
N SER A 155 -2.99 9.21 -1.01
CA SER A 155 -2.33 7.92 -1.16
C SER A 155 -1.18 7.78 -0.17
N VAL A 156 -0.82 6.53 0.12
CA VAL A 156 0.39 6.17 0.85
C VAL A 156 1.26 5.31 -0.06
N ARG A 157 2.56 5.60 -0.09
CA ARG A 157 3.53 4.95 -1.00
C ARG A 157 4.75 4.50 -0.22
N GLY A 158 5.27 3.32 -0.52
CA GLY A 158 6.47 2.80 0.14
C GLY A 158 7.16 1.70 -0.66
N VAL A 159 8.47 1.55 -0.45
CA VAL A 159 9.25 0.45 -1.02
C VAL A 159 9.15 -0.78 -0.12
N PHE A 160 8.61 -1.87 -0.65
CA PHE A 160 8.57 -3.16 0.03
C PHE A 160 9.73 -4.02 -0.43
N GLN A 161 10.61 -4.41 0.49
CA GLN A 161 11.75 -5.28 0.21
C GLN A 161 11.39 -6.71 0.62
N GLU A 162 11.16 -7.58 -0.36
CA GLU A 162 10.55 -8.91 -0.18
C GLU A 162 11.37 -10.03 -0.83
N SER A 163 11.27 -11.25 -0.28
CA SER A 163 11.91 -12.49 -0.75
C SER A 163 13.42 -12.54 -0.51
N GLU A 164 14.06 -13.65 -0.80
CA GLU A 164 15.51 -13.82 -0.68
C GLU A 164 16.32 -12.75 -1.46
N PRO A 165 17.56 -12.47 -1.03
CA PRO A 165 18.54 -11.77 -1.85
C PRO A 165 18.65 -12.38 -3.25
N ALA A 166 18.84 -11.54 -4.27
CA ALA A 166 18.99 -11.99 -5.66
C ALA A 166 20.24 -12.87 -5.88
N PHE A 167 21.23 -12.74 -5.01
CA PHE A 167 22.43 -13.58 -4.92
C PHE A 167 23.05 -13.43 -3.52
N GLU A 168 23.97 -14.32 -3.16
CA GLU A 168 24.63 -14.33 -1.85
C GLU A 168 25.26 -12.97 -1.51
N GLY A 169 24.93 -12.44 -0.32
CA GLY A 169 25.41 -11.14 0.17
C GLY A 169 24.69 -9.91 -0.41
N SER A 170 23.75 -10.07 -1.33
CA SER A 170 23.04 -8.93 -1.95
C SER A 170 22.03 -8.28 -1.02
N SER A 171 21.89 -6.95 -1.10
CA SER A 171 20.74 -6.21 -0.53
C SER A 171 19.59 -6.05 -1.54
N ILE A 172 19.80 -6.43 -2.81
CA ILE A 172 18.74 -6.46 -3.83
C ILE A 172 17.95 -7.75 -3.62
N ARG A 173 16.65 -7.64 -3.35
CA ARG A 173 15.77 -8.80 -3.09
C ARG A 173 14.91 -9.13 -4.30
N MET A 174 14.60 -10.42 -4.49
CA MET A 174 13.97 -10.95 -5.70
C MET A 174 12.59 -10.36 -6.01
N LYS A 175 11.84 -9.94 -4.99
CA LYS A 175 10.46 -9.43 -5.16
C LYS A 175 10.28 -7.99 -4.69
N SER A 176 11.36 -7.22 -4.53
CA SER A 176 11.27 -5.82 -4.14
C SER A 176 10.42 -5.01 -5.11
N HIS A 177 9.53 -4.16 -4.58
CA HIS A 177 8.61 -3.36 -5.38
C HIS A 177 8.18 -2.08 -4.65
N ILE A 178 7.61 -1.13 -5.38
CA ILE A 178 6.90 0.00 -4.78
C ILE A 178 5.43 -0.39 -4.64
N GLN A 179 4.91 -0.26 -3.42
CA GLN A 179 3.52 -0.51 -3.10
C GLN A 179 2.80 0.82 -2.91
N LEU A 180 1.58 0.90 -3.43
CA LEU A 180 0.65 2.00 -3.24
C LEU A 180 -0.59 1.52 -2.48
N ALA A 181 -1.06 2.35 -1.55
CA ALA A 181 -2.41 2.29 -1.00
C ALA A 181 -3.13 3.60 -1.33
N ILE A 182 -4.10 3.53 -2.24
CA ILE A 182 -4.90 4.68 -2.66
C ILE A 182 -6.05 4.85 -1.67
N ARG A 183 -6.03 5.92 -0.87
CA ARG A 183 -7.05 6.24 0.14
C ARG A 183 -8.26 6.89 -0.51
N ASN A 184 -8.02 7.80 -1.46
CA ASN A 184 -9.03 8.54 -2.22
C ASN A 184 -9.25 7.89 -3.60
N PRO A 185 -10.39 7.22 -3.86
CA PRO A 185 -10.63 6.57 -5.15
C PRO A 185 -10.65 7.53 -6.36
N ALA A 186 -10.88 8.83 -6.15
CA ALA A 186 -10.85 9.83 -7.22
C ALA A 186 -9.44 10.00 -7.83
N CYS A 187 -8.39 9.54 -7.15
CA CYS A 187 -7.03 9.47 -7.68
C CYS A 187 -6.84 8.41 -8.77
N ILE A 188 -7.78 7.47 -8.92
CA ILE A 188 -7.75 6.46 -9.97
C ILE A 188 -8.44 7.04 -11.20
N MET A 189 -7.65 7.47 -12.17
CA MET A 189 -8.13 8.19 -13.37
C MET A 189 -8.77 7.25 -14.39
N GLY A 190 -8.45 5.96 -14.33
CA GLY A 190 -9.01 4.94 -15.20
C GLY A 190 -8.30 3.61 -15.06
N TYR A 191 -8.96 2.55 -15.53
CA TYR A 191 -8.44 1.19 -15.59
C TYR A 191 -8.17 0.77 -17.03
N PHE A 192 -7.19 -0.12 -17.21
CA PHE A 192 -6.86 -0.72 -18.50
C PHE A 192 -6.44 -2.17 -18.34
N ARG A 193 -6.56 -2.94 -19.42
CA ARG A 193 -6.03 -4.30 -19.49
C ARG A 193 -4.54 -4.23 -19.86
N PRO A 194 -3.61 -4.69 -19.02
CA PRO A 194 -2.21 -4.80 -19.39
C PRO A 194 -2.05 -5.77 -20.58
N LEU A 195 -1.12 -5.45 -21.49
CA LEU A 195 -0.75 -6.33 -22.62
C LEU A 195 0.07 -7.53 -22.16
#